data_AF-A0A447N1H1-F1
#
_entry.id   AF-A0A447N1H1-F1
#
_cell.length_a   1.000
_cell.length_b   1.000
_cell.length_c   1.000
_cell.angle_alpha   90.00
_cell.angle_beta   90.00
_cell.angle_gamma   90.00
#
_symmetry.space_group_name_H-M   'P 1'
#
loop_
_entity.id
_entity.type
_entity.pdbx_description
1 polymer ?
#
loop_
_entity_poly.entity_id
_entity_poly.type
_entity_poly.pdbx_seq_one_letter_code
_entity_poly.pdbx_strand_id
1 'polypeptide(L)'
;MKRNVLLLPLLIFLLIAAALLWQLARNAEGDDPTNLESALTGKPVPAFRLESLETPGQYYEAEVLTQGNRCCLTSGPPGARPAAPSIST
;
A
#
# COMPACT_ATOMS: atom_id res chain seq x y z
N MET A 1 -45.89 -26.23 -6.57
CA MET A 1 -44.51 -26.25 -6.02
C MET A 1 -44.43 -25.31 -4.83
N LYS A 2 -43.75 -25.70 -3.75
CA LYS A 2 -43.74 -24.93 -2.49
C LYS A 2 -42.90 -23.67 -2.67
N ARG A 3 -43.53 -22.48 -2.61
CA ARG A 3 -42.90 -21.15 -2.87
C ARG A 3 -41.61 -20.92 -2.07
N ASN A 4 -41.50 -21.54 -0.90
CA ASN A 4 -40.35 -21.43 0.00
C ASN A 4 -39.07 -22.11 -0.54
N VAL A 5 -39.20 -23.07 -1.46
CA VAL A 5 -38.03 -23.74 -2.09
C VAL A 5 -37.36 -22.81 -3.12
N LEU A 6 -38.12 -21.88 -3.73
CA LEU A 6 -37.59 -20.89 -4.67
C LEU A 6 -36.80 -19.77 -3.98
N LEU A 7 -36.99 -19.58 -2.67
CA LEU A 7 -36.31 -18.53 -1.88
C LEU A 7 -34.98 -19.02 -1.28
N LEU A 8 -34.75 -20.33 -1.26
CA LEU A 8 -33.53 -20.93 -0.73
C LEU A 8 -32.25 -20.40 -1.41
N PRO A 9 -32.17 -20.27 -2.76
CA PRO A 9 -30.99 -19.74 -3.42
C PRO A 9 -30.71 -18.27 -3.05
N LEU A 10 -31.78 -17.47 -2.92
CA LEU A 10 -31.70 -16.06 -2.55
C LEU A 10 -31.15 -15.90 -1.12
N LEU A 11 -31.60 -16.76 -0.20
CA LEU A 11 -31.14 -16.72 1.20
C LEU A 11 -29.65 -17.05 1.30
N ILE A 12 -29.19 -18.08 0.58
CA ILE A 12 -27.77 -18.43 0.51
C ILE A 12 -26.94 -17.27 -0.07
N PHE A 13 -27.40 -16.66 -1.15
CA PHE A 13 -26.75 -15.50 -1.74
C PHE A 13 -26.63 -14.34 -0.74
N LEU A 14 -27.70 -14.02 -0.01
CA LEU A 14 -27.70 -12.95 0.98
C LEU A 14 -26.72 -13.21 2.13
N LEU A 15 -26.60 -14.46 2.58
CA LEU A 15 -25.61 -14.83 3.60
C LEU A 15 -24.18 -14.62 3.11
N ILE A 16 -23.87 -15.03 1.88
CA ILE A 16 -22.54 -14.84 1.29
C ILE A 16 -22.25 -13.34 1.09
N ALA A 17 -23.21 -12.59 0.55
CA ALA A 17 -23.06 -11.15 0.34
C ALA A 17 -22.80 -10.40 1.66
N ALA A 18 -23.52 -10.75 2.74
CA ALA A 18 -23.29 -10.17 4.05
C ALA A 18 -21.88 -10.48 4.59
N ALA A 19 -21.40 -11.72 4.43
CA ALA A 19 -20.06 -12.11 4.85
C ALA A 19 -18.97 -11.34 4.08
N LEU A 20 -19.13 -11.18 2.76
CA LEU A 20 -18.20 -10.42 1.92
C LEU A 20 -18.22 -8.92 2.23
N LEU A 21 -19.38 -8.33 2.49
CA LEU A 21 -19.49 -6.93 2.91
C LEU A 21 -18.86 -6.70 4.28
N TRP A 22 -19.02 -7.64 5.21
CA TRP A 22 -18.36 -7.61 6.50
C TRP A 22 -16.84 -7.68 6.36
N GLN A 23 -16.34 -8.60 5.54
CA GLN A 23 -14.91 -8.68 5.21
C GLN A 23 -14.42 -7.38 4.59
N LEU A 24 -15.13 -6.83 3.61
CA LEU A 24 -14.73 -5.59 2.95
C LEU A 24 -14.68 -4.42 3.95
N ALA A 25 -15.68 -4.29 4.82
CA ALA A 25 -15.71 -3.25 5.85
C ALA A 25 -14.53 -3.38 6.83
N ARG A 26 -14.13 -4.62 7.18
CA ARG A 26 -12.98 -4.88 8.06
C ARG A 26 -11.63 -4.68 7.36
N ASN A 27 -11.54 -4.95 6.06
CA ASN A 27 -10.33 -4.77 5.27
C ASN A 27 -10.21 -3.35 4.67
N ALA A 28 -11.22 -2.49 4.83
CA ALA A 28 -11.23 -1.11 4.31
C ALA A 28 -10.19 -0.20 4.98
N GLU A 29 -9.73 -0.54 6.19
CA GLU A 29 -8.67 0.18 6.91
C GLU A 29 -7.27 -0.08 6.31
N GLY A 30 -7.15 -1.03 5.38
CA GLY A 30 -5.91 -1.45 4.77
C GLY A 30 -5.10 -2.36 5.69
N ASP A 31 -4.48 -3.39 5.12
CA ASP A 31 -3.47 -4.15 5.85
C ASP A 31 -2.26 -3.24 6.11
N ASP A 32 -1.71 -3.31 7.32
CA ASP A 32 -0.52 -2.55 7.69
C ASP A 32 0.62 -2.94 6.72
N PRO A 33 1.20 -1.99 5.94
CA PRO A 33 2.22 -2.29 4.94
C PRO A 33 3.49 -2.90 5.55
N THR A 34 3.64 -2.86 6.87
CA THR A 34 4.70 -3.57 7.61
C THR A 34 4.53 -5.09 7.64
N ASN A 35 3.35 -5.64 7.31
CA ASN A 35 3.13 -7.09 7.23
C ASN A 35 3.82 -7.74 6.02
N LEU A 36 4.21 -6.95 5.02
CA LEU A 36 5.02 -7.42 3.90
C LEU A 36 6.49 -7.32 4.31
N GLU A 37 7.12 -8.45 4.64
CA GLU A 37 8.57 -8.46 4.78
C GLU A 37 9.21 -7.99 3.47
N SER A 38 9.84 -6.82 3.49
CA SER A 38 10.61 -6.36 2.36
C SER A 38 11.75 -7.32 2.11
N ALA A 39 11.81 -7.91 0.90
CA ALA A 39 12.91 -8.76 0.47
C ALA A 39 14.28 -8.03 0.46
N LEU A 40 14.27 -6.69 0.58
CA LEU A 40 15.44 -5.83 0.64
C LEU A 40 15.80 -5.42 2.08
N THR A 41 15.10 -5.92 3.10
CA THR A 41 15.49 -5.69 4.50
C THR A 41 16.91 -6.21 4.74
N GLY A 42 17.82 -5.33 5.18
CA GLY A 42 19.22 -5.66 5.42
C GLY A 42 20.10 -5.80 4.16
N LYS A 43 19.55 -5.60 2.95
CA LYS A 43 20.31 -5.52 1.70
C LYS A 43 20.68 -4.06 1.38
N PRO A 44 21.79 -3.81 0.66
CA PRO A 44 22.12 -2.46 0.22
C PRO A 44 21.04 -1.90 -0.73
N VAL A 45 20.89 -0.58 -0.75
CA VAL A 45 20.00 0.11 -1.69
C VAL A 45 20.44 -0.22 -3.12
N PRO A 46 19.51 -0.63 -4.02
CA PRO A 46 19.84 -0.90 -5.42
C PRO A 46 20.38 0.34 -6.14
N ALA A 47 21.25 0.14 -7.13
CA ALA A 47 21.74 1.24 -7.96
C ALA A 47 20.59 1.88 -8.75
N PHE A 48 20.52 3.21 -8.73
CA PHE A 48 19.59 4.01 -9.53
C PHE A 48 20.28 5.28 -10.02
N ARG A 49 19.69 5.88 -11.05
CA ARG A 49 20.02 7.22 -11.53
C ARG A 49 18.72 7.96 -11.77
N LEU A 50 18.41 8.91 -10.90
CA LEU A 50 17.16 9.68 -10.93
C LEU A 50 17.44 11.14 -11.20
N GLU A 51 16.62 11.78 -12.02
CA GLU A 51 16.71 13.21 -12.28
C GLU A 51 16.05 14.01 -11.14
N SER A 52 16.64 15.16 -10.81
CA SER A 52 16.07 16.11 -9.84
C SER A 52 14.76 16.71 -10.36
N LEU A 53 13.74 16.79 -9.51
CA LEU A 53 12.47 17.42 -9.85
C LEU A 53 12.58 18.96 -9.89
N GLU A 54 13.50 19.54 -9.11
CA GLU A 54 13.68 21.00 -9.03
C GLU A 54 14.70 21.52 -10.05
N THR A 55 15.62 20.68 -10.51
CA THR A 55 16.73 21.10 -11.37
C THR A 55 16.95 20.10 -12.50
N PRO A 56 16.34 20.32 -13.68
CA PRO A 56 16.52 19.45 -14.83
C PRO A 56 17.99 19.26 -15.19
N GLY A 57 18.38 18.04 -15.55
CA GLY A 57 19.75 17.64 -15.87
C GLY A 57 20.67 17.36 -14.68
N GLN A 58 20.22 17.59 -13.44
CA GLN A 58 20.91 17.10 -12.23
C GLN A 58 20.45 15.66 -11.94
N TYR A 59 21.41 14.77 -11.69
CA TYR A 59 21.15 13.36 -11.43
C TYR A 59 21.64 12.96 -10.03
N TYR A 60 20.82 12.16 -9.35
CA TYR A 60 21.13 11.56 -8.05
C TYR A 60 21.27 10.05 -8.17
N GLU A 61 22.16 9.49 -7.37
CA GLU A 61 22.44 8.04 -7.28
C GLU A 61 22.22 7.53 -5.85
N ALA A 62 22.29 6.21 -5.66
CA ALA A 62 22.00 5.55 -4.38
C ALA A 62 22.83 6.08 -3.18
N GLU A 63 24.00 6.64 -3.45
CA GLU A 63 24.91 7.15 -2.43
C GLU A 63 24.33 8.32 -1.62
N VAL A 64 23.38 9.08 -2.19
CA VAL A 64 22.70 10.18 -1.48
C VAL A 64 21.85 9.67 -0.31
N LEU A 65 21.44 8.41 -0.35
CA LEU A 65 20.60 7.77 0.67
C LEU A 65 21.41 7.10 1.78
N THR A 66 22.74 7.06 1.64
CA THR A 66 23.65 6.40 2.59
C THR A 66 24.43 7.37 3.48
N GLN A 67 24.17 8.69 3.39
CA GLN A 67 24.96 9.75 4.04
C GLN A 67 24.71 9.95 5.55
N GLY A 68 24.13 8.97 6.24
CA GLY A 68 24.17 8.89 7.72
C GLY A 68 22.95 9.42 8.48
N ASN A 69 21.92 9.92 7.80
CA ASN A 69 20.61 10.22 8.40
C ASN A 69 19.57 9.14 8.05
N ARG A 70 18.60 8.93 8.94
CA ARG A 70 17.44 8.08 8.63
C ARG A 70 16.60 8.80 7.57
N CYS A 71 16.55 8.26 6.36
CA CYS A 71 15.74 8.78 5.27
C CYS A 71 14.57 7.84 4.98
N CYS A 72 13.40 8.41 4.69
CA CYS A 72 12.24 7.67 4.20
C CYS A 72 12.10 7.88 2.70
N LEU A 73 11.93 6.81 1.94
CA LEU A 73 11.64 6.87 0.52
C LEU A 73 10.14 6.76 0.27
N THR A 74 9.63 7.61 -0.60
CA THR A 74 8.22 7.59 -1.02
C THR A 74 8.16 7.56 -2.54
N SER A 75 7.29 6.74 -3.11
CA SER A 75 7.01 6.72 -4.55
C SER A 75 5.72 7.47 -4.85
N GLY A 76 5.70 8.29 -5.91
CA GLY A 76 4.51 9.01 -6.34
C GLY A 76 4.77 9.85 -7.59
N PRO A 77 3.73 10.42 -8.20
CA PRO A 77 3.91 11.34 -9.33
C PRO A 77 4.62 12.63 -8.87
N PRO A 78 5.32 13.32 -9.78
CA PRO A 78 5.99 14.58 -9.47
C PRO A 78 5.02 15.59 -8.84
N GLY A 79 5.43 16.22 -7.75
CA GLY A 79 4.62 17.22 -7.04
C GLY A 79 3.52 16.65 -6.12
N ALA A 80 3.35 15.33 -6.03
CA ALA A 80 2.51 14.74 -4.99
C ALA A 80 3.18 14.93 -3.62
N ARG A 81 2.50 15.64 -2.71
CA ARG A 81 2.93 15.67 -1.30
C ARG A 81 2.80 14.26 -0.73
N PRO A 82 3.85 13.72 -0.07
CA PRO A 82 3.69 12.48 0.66
C PRO A 82 2.64 12.69 1.75
N ALA A 83 1.65 11.80 1.82
CA ALA A 83 0.84 11.68 3.02
C ALA A 83 1.78 11.14 4.10
N ALA A 84 2.37 12.03 4.90
CA ALA A 84 3.25 11.62 5.99
C ALA A 84 2.42 10.75 6.95
N PRO A 85 2.75 9.46 7.13
CA PRO A 85 2.12 8.70 8.20
C PRO A 85 2.53 9.37 9.52
N SER A 86 1.57 9.64 10.39
CA SER A 86 1.86 10.12 11.73
C SER A 86 2.61 9.00 12.46
N ILE A 87 3.93 9.13 12.53
CA ILE A 87 4.72 8.26 13.39
C ILE A 87 4.44 8.73 14.81
N SER A 88 3.43 8.13 15.46
CA SER A 88 3.26 8.28 16.91
C SER A 88 4.46 7.61 17.57
N THR A 89 5.24 8.44 18.26
CA THR A 89 6.29 8.04 19.19
C THR A 89 5.76 7.15 20.29
#